data_AF-M0JQK7-F1
#
_entry.id   AF-M0JQK7-F1
#
_cell.length_a   1.000
_cell.length_b   1.000
_cell.length_c   1.000
_cell.angle_alpha   90.00
_cell.angle_beta   90.00
_cell.angle_gamma   90.00
#
_symmetry.space_group_name_H-M   'P 1'
#
loop_
_entity.id
_entity.type
_entity.pdbx_description
1 polymer ?
#
loop_
_entity_poly.entity_id
_entity_poly.type
_entity_poly.pdbx_seq_one_letter_code
_entity_poly.pdbx_strand_id
1 'polypeptide(L)'
;MPDYAQDFYEIPEVVEENSELRERILQLVEQEPIPGKVTEGGDRMETLRNLLSEFFRGEILLEELEQQISTDIPRHESEHRQNNRVFPEGWEERLARTQISRFYNQAVLLTLREQGEERCFVPHSDNEDRDSPCTIHLAGEDADIDTLLDRLNRSYREGEWHDEVKIPDHPHCTHTVVPNQT
;
A
#
# COMPACT_ATOMS: atom_id res chain seq x y z
N MET A 1 -16.48 -3.49 15.20
CA MET A 1 -15.11 -3.05 14.94
C MET A 1 -15.15 -2.00 13.85
N PRO A 2 -14.13 -1.15 13.67
CA PRO A 2 -14.17 -0.16 12.60
C PRO A 2 -14.19 -0.88 11.25
N ASP A 3 -15.07 -0.46 10.34
CA ASP A 3 -15.18 -1.06 8.99
C ASP A 3 -13.92 -0.81 8.14
N TYR A 4 -13.06 0.12 8.59
CA TYR A 4 -11.85 0.59 7.92
C TYR A 4 -10.73 0.84 8.94
N ALA A 5 -9.51 0.43 8.60
CA ALA A 5 -8.30 0.62 9.38
C ALA A 5 -8.00 2.12 9.56
N GLN A 6 -7.75 2.54 10.79
CA GLN A 6 -7.34 3.90 11.15
C GLN A 6 -5.82 4.11 11.03
N ASP A 7 -5.04 3.04 10.99
CA ASP A 7 -3.65 3.09 10.57
C ASP A 7 -3.19 1.78 9.93
N PHE A 8 -1.96 1.78 9.42
CA PHE A 8 -1.36 0.66 8.71
C PHE A 8 -1.38 -0.67 9.48
N TYR A 9 -1.21 -0.64 10.80
CA TYR A 9 -1.14 -1.86 11.62
C TYR A 9 -2.51 -2.49 11.86
N GLU A 10 -3.60 -1.76 11.65
CA GLU A 10 -4.97 -2.28 11.71
C GLU A 10 -5.42 -2.94 10.40
N ILE A 11 -4.68 -2.77 9.29
CA ILE A 11 -5.03 -3.32 7.98
C ILE A 11 -5.31 -4.83 8.02
N PRO A 12 -4.45 -5.68 8.63
CA PRO A 12 -4.68 -7.12 8.64
C PRO A 12 -6.01 -7.52 9.29
N GLU A 13 -6.31 -6.95 10.46
CA GLU A 13 -7.52 -7.23 11.23
C GLU A 13 -8.77 -6.78 10.46
N VAL A 14 -8.75 -5.57 9.90
CA VAL A 14 -9.88 -5.05 9.11
C VAL A 14 -10.13 -5.85 7.84
N VAL A 15 -9.08 -6.25 7.12
CA VAL A 15 -9.21 -7.07 5.90
C VAL A 15 -9.67 -8.49 6.22
N GLU A 16 -9.34 -9.03 7.38
CA GLU A 16 -9.85 -10.33 7.84
C GLU A 16 -11.38 -10.28 8.04
N GLU A 17 -11.87 -9.20 8.67
CA GLU A 17 -13.29 -9.03 9.00
C GLU A 17 -14.15 -8.52 7.84
N ASN A 18 -13.56 -7.84 6.86
CA ASN A 18 -14.27 -7.25 5.71
C ASN A 18 -13.98 -8.02 4.41
N SER A 19 -14.80 -9.04 4.12
CA SER A 19 -14.61 -9.90 2.94
C SER A 19 -14.74 -9.15 1.61
N GLU A 20 -15.62 -8.16 1.53
CA GLU A 20 -15.81 -7.36 0.30
C GLU A 20 -14.57 -6.52 -0.01
N LEU A 21 -14.02 -5.84 1.02
CA LEU A 21 -12.77 -5.11 0.90
C LEU A 21 -11.61 -6.05 0.56
N ARG A 22 -11.53 -7.22 1.20
CA ARG A 22 -10.51 -8.23 0.91
C ARG A 22 -10.57 -8.69 -0.55
N GLU A 23 -11.75 -9.04 -1.05
CA GLU A 23 -11.92 -9.44 -2.46
C GLU A 23 -11.51 -8.32 -3.41
N ARG A 24 -11.85 -7.07 -3.09
CA ARG A 24 -11.44 -5.90 -3.88
C ARG A 24 -9.92 -5.74 -3.91
N ILE A 25 -9.26 -5.84 -2.75
CA ILE A 25 -7.81 -5.78 -2.63
C ILE A 25 -7.15 -6.91 -3.46
N LEU A 26 -7.63 -8.14 -3.34
CA LEU A 26 -7.10 -9.28 -4.08
C LEU A 26 -7.24 -9.11 -5.61
N GLN A 27 -8.35 -8.53 -6.08
CA GLN A 27 -8.51 -8.19 -7.50
C GLN A 27 -7.49 -7.14 -7.95
N LEU A 28 -7.22 -6.11 -7.13
CA LEU A 28 -6.19 -5.11 -7.43
C LEU A 28 -4.79 -5.74 -7.43
N VAL A 29 -4.49 -6.60 -6.45
CA VAL A 29 -3.22 -7.35 -6.38
C VAL A 29 -3.04 -8.27 -7.59
N GLU A 30 -4.09 -8.74 -8.23
CA GLU A 30 -4.00 -9.54 -9.46
C GLU A 30 -3.83 -8.65 -10.72
N GLN A 31 -4.55 -7.53 -10.80
CA GLN A 31 -4.76 -6.80 -12.06
C GLN A 31 -3.90 -5.54 -12.21
N GLU A 32 -3.61 -4.84 -11.11
CA GLU A 32 -2.93 -3.55 -11.18
C GLU A 32 -1.42 -3.73 -11.42
N PRO A 33 -0.79 -2.89 -12.25
CA PRO A 33 0.67 -2.86 -12.40
C PRO A 33 1.38 -2.59 -11.08
N ILE A 34 2.52 -3.26 -10.87
CA ILE A 34 3.45 -2.99 -9.76
C ILE A 34 4.79 -2.55 -10.38
N PRO A 35 4.91 -1.27 -10.77
CA PRO A 35 6.13 -0.74 -11.36
C PRO A 35 7.25 -0.74 -10.31
N GLY A 36 8.39 -1.30 -10.66
CA GLY A 36 9.54 -1.31 -9.77
C GLY A 36 10.65 -2.23 -10.27
N LYS A 37 11.88 -1.73 -10.25
CA LYS A 37 13.06 -2.53 -10.63
C LYS A 37 13.28 -3.77 -9.76
N VAL A 38 12.71 -3.79 -8.56
CA VAL A 38 12.78 -4.94 -7.64
C VAL A 38 12.03 -6.16 -8.20
N THR A 39 10.96 -5.93 -8.97
CA THR A 39 10.10 -6.97 -9.55
C THR A 39 10.39 -7.27 -11.03
N GLU A 40 11.39 -6.61 -11.62
CA GLU A 40 11.81 -6.84 -13.01
C GLU A 40 12.59 -8.16 -13.16
N GLY A 41 12.21 -8.94 -14.19
CA GLY A 41 12.87 -10.19 -14.58
C GLY A 41 12.27 -11.45 -13.95
N GLY A 42 12.32 -12.57 -14.68
CA GLY A 42 11.84 -13.87 -14.23
C GLY A 42 10.36 -13.87 -13.85
N ASP A 43 10.04 -14.57 -12.77
CA ASP A 43 8.73 -14.70 -12.12
C ASP A 43 8.54 -13.75 -10.92
N ARG A 44 9.49 -12.85 -10.66
CA ARG A 44 9.55 -12.01 -9.45
C ARG A 44 8.27 -11.23 -9.16
N MET A 45 7.62 -10.70 -10.21
CA MET A 45 6.34 -9.99 -10.06
C MET A 45 5.21 -10.94 -9.66
N GLU A 46 5.15 -12.13 -10.26
CA GLU A 46 4.14 -13.15 -9.94
C GLU A 46 4.34 -13.65 -8.51
N THR A 47 5.60 -13.90 -8.10
CA THR A 47 5.97 -14.24 -6.72
C THR A 47 5.49 -13.16 -5.74
N LEU A 48 5.73 -11.87 -6.03
CA LEU A 48 5.24 -10.79 -5.16
C LEU A 48 3.72 -10.78 -5.05
N ARG A 49 2.99 -10.97 -6.16
CA ARG A 49 1.52 -11.02 -6.14
C ARG A 49 1.00 -12.17 -5.29
N ASN A 50 1.62 -13.34 -5.38
CA ASN A 50 1.27 -14.50 -4.56
C ASN A 50 1.46 -14.19 -3.07
N LEU A 51 2.63 -13.69 -2.68
CA LEU A 51 2.93 -13.33 -1.29
C LEU A 51 1.98 -12.26 -0.73
N LEU A 52 1.69 -11.21 -1.51
CA LEU A 52 0.70 -10.19 -1.11
C LEU A 52 -0.70 -10.80 -0.97
N SER A 53 -1.06 -11.75 -1.83
CA SER A 53 -2.37 -12.42 -1.76
C SER A 53 -2.49 -13.30 -0.53
N GLU A 54 -1.43 -14.03 -0.17
CA GLU A 54 -1.36 -14.82 1.08
C GLU A 54 -1.50 -13.91 2.31
N PHE A 55 -0.79 -12.77 2.33
CA PHE A 55 -0.93 -11.77 3.39
C PHE A 55 -2.37 -11.25 3.52
N PHE A 56 -2.99 -10.81 2.43
CA PHE A 56 -4.37 -10.30 2.48
C PHE A 56 -5.43 -11.37 2.74
N ARG A 57 -5.10 -12.66 2.59
CA ARG A 57 -5.95 -13.78 3.04
C ARG A 57 -5.77 -14.11 4.52
N GLY A 58 -4.81 -13.49 5.20
CA GLY A 58 -4.45 -13.81 6.59
C GLY A 58 -3.66 -15.11 6.71
N GLU A 59 -3.06 -15.60 5.62
CA GLU A 59 -2.30 -16.86 5.61
C GLU A 59 -0.89 -16.68 6.17
N ILE A 60 -0.33 -15.47 6.07
CA ILE A 60 0.98 -15.09 6.60
C ILE A 60 0.93 -13.71 7.27
N LEU A 61 1.77 -13.50 8.27
CA LEU A 61 1.90 -12.21 8.97
C LEU A 61 2.86 -11.26 8.22
N LEU A 62 2.87 -9.98 8.62
CA LEU A 62 3.76 -8.97 8.01
C LEU A 62 5.25 -9.37 8.09
N GLU A 63 5.73 -9.81 9.26
CA GLU A 63 7.12 -10.22 9.45
C GLU A 63 7.48 -11.42 8.55
N GLU A 64 6.55 -12.35 8.38
CA GLU A 64 6.72 -13.52 7.51
C GLU A 64 6.74 -13.11 6.03
N LEU A 65 5.86 -12.18 5.62
CA LEU A 65 5.85 -11.61 4.27
C LEU A 65 7.20 -10.96 3.93
N GLU A 66 7.75 -10.14 4.83
CA GLU A 66 9.05 -9.48 4.65
C GLU A 66 10.17 -10.50 4.49
N GLN A 67 10.18 -11.54 5.34
CA GLN A 67 11.15 -12.62 5.25
C GLN A 67 11.02 -13.41 3.92
N GLN A 68 9.79 -13.73 3.50
CA GLN A 68 9.54 -14.46 2.26
C GLN A 68 9.90 -13.64 1.03
N ILE A 69 9.63 -12.33 1.01
CA ILE A 69 10.11 -11.43 -0.06
C ILE A 69 11.63 -11.52 -0.20
N SER A 70 12.37 -11.50 0.92
CA SER A 70 13.83 -11.58 0.87
C SER A 70 14.34 -12.95 0.36
N THR A 71 13.56 -14.01 0.58
CA THR A 71 13.91 -15.40 0.25
C THR A 71 13.54 -15.74 -1.20
N ASP A 72 12.32 -15.42 -1.60
CA ASP A 72 11.72 -15.86 -2.87
C ASP A 72 11.87 -14.82 -3.99
N ILE A 73 12.19 -13.57 -3.63
CA ILE A 73 12.49 -12.50 -4.59
C ILE A 73 13.93 -12.01 -4.36
N PRO A 74 14.93 -12.90 -4.26
CA PRO A 74 16.21 -12.56 -3.67
C PRO A 74 16.98 -11.56 -4.55
N ARG A 75 17.70 -10.64 -3.89
CA ARG A 75 18.52 -9.61 -4.55
C ARG A 75 19.50 -10.19 -5.57
N HIS A 76 20.15 -11.31 -5.24
CA HIS A 76 21.26 -11.84 -6.02
C HIS A 76 20.85 -12.39 -7.40
N GLU A 77 19.56 -12.68 -7.59
CA GLU A 77 18.99 -13.16 -8.86
C GLU A 77 18.49 -12.02 -9.76
N SER A 78 18.36 -10.81 -9.23
CA SER A 78 17.93 -9.64 -10.02
C SER A 78 19.04 -9.16 -10.98
N GLU A 79 18.63 -8.67 -12.15
CA GLU A 79 19.52 -7.93 -13.05
C GLU A 79 20.05 -6.62 -12.41
N HIS A 80 19.30 -6.07 -11.46
CA HIS A 80 19.64 -4.86 -10.71
C HIS A 80 20.40 -5.14 -9.41
N ARG A 81 20.92 -6.36 -9.19
CA ARG A 81 21.54 -6.80 -7.92
C ARG A 81 22.63 -5.88 -7.36
N GLN A 82 23.33 -5.13 -8.21
CA GLN A 82 24.39 -4.20 -7.79
C GLN A 82 23.89 -2.78 -7.46
N ASN A 83 22.61 -2.49 -7.71
CA ASN A 83 22.04 -1.16 -7.57
C ASN A 83 21.44 -0.95 -6.16
N ASN A 84 22.17 -0.27 -5.29
CA ASN A 84 21.71 0.04 -3.93
C ASN A 84 20.53 1.02 -3.87
N ARG A 85 20.15 1.66 -4.99
CA ARG A 85 18.90 2.44 -5.06
C ARG A 85 17.68 1.53 -5.24
N VAL A 86 17.87 0.34 -5.81
CA VAL A 86 16.83 -0.68 -5.99
C VAL A 86 16.76 -1.59 -4.77
N PHE A 87 17.93 -2.01 -4.27
CA PHE A 87 18.06 -2.87 -3.09
C PHE A 87 18.88 -2.18 -1.97
N PRO A 88 18.35 -1.12 -1.34
CA PRO A 88 18.93 -0.60 -0.09
C PRO A 88 18.77 -1.63 1.05
N GLU A 89 19.37 -1.35 2.19
CA GLU A 89 19.07 -2.09 3.43
C GLU A 89 17.57 -1.96 3.77
N GLY A 90 16.94 -3.06 4.19
CA GLY A 90 15.49 -3.12 4.46
C GLY A 90 14.60 -2.94 3.22
N TRP A 91 15.07 -3.29 2.02
CA TRP A 91 14.27 -3.14 0.79
C TRP A 91 13.02 -4.01 0.80
N GLU A 92 13.08 -5.18 1.45
CA GLU A 92 11.98 -6.12 1.62
C GLU A 92 10.83 -5.52 2.42
N GLU A 93 11.11 -4.94 3.58
CA GLU A 93 10.16 -4.19 4.41
C GLU A 93 9.54 -3.04 3.61
N ARG A 94 10.40 -2.23 2.95
CA ARG A 94 9.94 -1.08 2.17
C ARG A 94 9.02 -1.51 1.03
N LEU A 95 9.30 -2.64 0.37
CA LEU A 95 8.44 -3.19 -0.68
C LEU A 95 7.11 -3.65 -0.11
N ALA A 96 7.13 -4.48 0.95
CA ALA A 96 5.95 -5.03 1.60
C ALA A 96 5.00 -3.92 2.05
N ARG A 97 5.49 -3.01 2.91
CA ARG A 97 4.70 -1.92 3.49
C ARG A 97 4.13 -0.98 2.43
N THR A 98 4.92 -0.63 1.42
CA THR A 98 4.43 0.22 0.32
C THR A 98 3.28 -0.44 -0.43
N GLN A 99 3.40 -1.72 -0.81
CA GLN A 99 2.35 -2.39 -1.58
C GLN A 99 1.10 -2.66 -0.72
N ILE A 100 1.27 -3.05 0.55
CA ILE A 100 0.15 -3.26 1.48
C ILE A 100 -0.64 -1.97 1.64
N SER A 101 0.03 -0.87 2.00
CA SER A 101 -0.60 0.43 2.18
C SER A 101 -1.26 0.92 0.88
N ARG A 102 -0.55 0.80 -0.26
CA ARG A 102 -1.10 1.17 -1.57
C ARG A 102 -2.40 0.44 -1.88
N PHE A 103 -2.39 -0.89 -1.85
CA PHE A 103 -3.54 -1.69 -2.29
C PHE A 103 -4.74 -1.52 -1.36
N TYR A 104 -4.51 -1.45 -0.05
CA TYR A 104 -5.55 -1.15 0.91
C TYR A 104 -6.19 0.23 0.62
N ASN A 105 -5.39 1.29 0.57
CA ASN A 105 -5.91 2.65 0.35
C ASN A 105 -6.58 2.80 -1.02
N GLN A 106 -6.05 2.16 -2.06
CA GLN A 106 -6.66 2.13 -3.38
C GLN A 106 -8.03 1.47 -3.34
N ALA A 107 -8.16 0.33 -2.67
CA ALA A 107 -9.44 -0.38 -2.55
C ALA A 107 -10.47 0.49 -1.82
N VAL A 108 -10.10 1.11 -0.70
CA VAL A 108 -11.00 1.99 0.05
C VAL A 108 -11.44 3.20 -0.79
N LEU A 109 -10.51 3.91 -1.44
CA LEU A 109 -10.84 5.05 -2.30
C LEU A 109 -11.79 4.66 -3.44
N LEU A 110 -11.58 3.50 -4.07
CA LEU A 110 -12.45 3.00 -5.12
C LEU A 110 -13.85 2.67 -4.58
N THR A 111 -13.94 2.00 -3.43
CA THR A 111 -15.21 1.68 -2.77
C THR A 111 -16.00 2.94 -2.42
N LEU A 112 -15.36 3.93 -1.80
CA LEU A 112 -16.01 5.20 -1.44
C LEU A 112 -16.52 5.94 -2.68
N ARG A 113 -15.69 6.02 -3.73
CA ARG A 113 -16.09 6.64 -5.00
C ARG A 113 -17.29 5.93 -5.64
N GLU A 114 -17.29 4.60 -5.63
CA GLU A 114 -18.40 3.79 -6.16
C GLU A 114 -19.69 3.96 -5.35
N GLN A 115 -19.59 4.29 -4.06
CA GLN A 115 -20.71 4.65 -3.19
C GLN A 115 -21.23 6.09 -3.43
N GLY A 116 -20.53 6.89 -4.24
CA GLY A 116 -20.89 8.27 -4.55
C GLY A 116 -20.31 9.30 -3.57
N GLU A 117 -19.37 8.90 -2.71
CA GLU A 117 -18.64 9.83 -1.86
C GLU A 117 -17.66 10.66 -2.69
N GLU A 118 -17.57 11.95 -2.38
CA GLU A 118 -16.60 12.87 -3.02
C GLU A 118 -15.36 13.09 -2.12
N ARG A 119 -15.51 12.88 -0.81
CA ARG A 119 -14.47 13.14 0.19
C ARG A 119 -14.29 11.94 1.11
N CYS A 120 -13.07 11.76 1.56
CA CYS A 120 -12.69 10.80 2.59
C CYS A 120 -11.95 11.52 3.71
N PHE A 121 -11.73 10.83 4.82
CA PHE A 121 -10.94 11.33 5.94
C PHE A 121 -9.63 10.55 6.05
N VAL A 122 -8.55 11.23 6.45
CA VAL A 122 -7.26 10.61 6.75
C VAL A 122 -6.98 10.77 8.25
N PRO A 123 -7.12 9.71 9.06
CA PRO A 123 -6.87 9.79 10.49
C PRO A 123 -5.38 9.99 10.81
N HIS A 124 -5.11 10.52 12.00
CA HIS A 124 -3.78 10.42 12.60
C HIS A 124 -3.49 8.97 12.98
N SER A 125 -2.23 8.57 12.86
CA SER A 125 -1.73 7.31 13.40
C SER A 125 -0.87 7.58 14.63
N ASP A 126 -0.98 6.72 15.66
CA ASP A 126 -0.10 6.79 16.84
C ASP A 126 1.38 6.53 16.50
N ASN A 127 1.65 5.96 15.31
CA ASN A 127 2.97 5.62 14.82
C ASN A 127 3.42 6.52 13.65
N GLU A 128 2.77 7.66 13.44
CA GLU A 128 3.12 8.56 12.34
C GLU A 128 4.45 9.30 12.55
N ASP A 129 5.17 9.54 11.46
CA ASP A 129 6.27 10.50 11.45
C ASP A 129 5.70 11.91 11.33
N ARG A 130 5.85 12.70 12.41
CA ARG A 130 5.32 14.06 12.55
C ARG A 130 5.81 15.02 11.47
N ASP A 131 6.98 14.76 10.91
CA ASP A 131 7.59 15.61 9.88
C ASP A 131 7.30 15.09 8.45
N SER A 132 6.55 14.00 8.31
CA SER A 132 6.18 13.44 7.01
C SER A 132 5.16 14.34 6.27
N PRO A 133 5.22 14.41 4.92
CA PRO A 133 4.23 15.15 4.15
C PRO A 133 2.78 14.68 4.41
N CYS A 134 2.57 13.37 4.61
CA CYS A 134 1.25 12.82 4.97
C CYS A 134 0.72 13.42 6.27
N THR A 135 1.55 13.43 7.34
CA THR A 135 1.13 13.98 8.63
C THR A 135 0.88 15.47 8.56
N ILE A 136 1.73 16.22 7.85
CA ILE A 136 1.62 17.69 7.80
C ILE A 136 0.42 18.14 6.95
N HIS A 137 0.10 17.42 5.88
CA HIS A 137 -0.83 17.91 4.85
C HIS A 137 -2.14 17.12 4.72
N LEU A 138 -2.21 15.88 5.22
CA LEU A 138 -3.38 15.02 5.05
C LEU A 138 -3.95 14.52 6.39
N ALA A 139 -3.10 14.16 7.36
CA ALA A 139 -3.59 13.60 8.61
C ALA A 139 -4.47 14.59 9.40
N GLY A 140 -5.59 14.08 9.90
CA GLY A 140 -6.59 14.86 10.62
C GLY A 140 -7.52 15.68 9.73
N GLU A 141 -7.44 15.55 8.40
CA GLU A 141 -8.17 16.37 7.43
C GLU A 141 -8.99 15.55 6.44
N ASP A 142 -9.99 16.21 5.85
CA ASP A 142 -10.75 15.68 4.73
C ASP A 142 -9.98 15.85 3.42
N ALA A 143 -9.97 14.80 2.60
CA ALA A 143 -9.35 14.81 1.28
C ALA A 143 -10.36 14.49 0.18
N ASP A 144 -10.13 15.04 -1.00
CA ASP A 144 -10.88 14.73 -2.22
C ASP A 144 -10.46 13.35 -2.75
N ILE A 145 -11.44 12.46 -2.96
CA ILE A 145 -11.18 11.05 -3.31
C ILE A 145 -10.50 10.93 -4.68
N ASP A 146 -11.01 11.65 -5.69
CA ASP A 146 -10.45 11.58 -7.04
C ASP A 146 -9.04 12.14 -7.10
N THR A 147 -8.75 13.22 -6.36
CA THR A 147 -7.41 13.79 -6.23
C THR A 147 -6.43 12.81 -5.60
N LEU A 148 -6.80 12.16 -4.49
CA LEU A 148 -5.91 11.18 -3.84
C LEU A 148 -5.68 9.95 -4.73
N LEU A 149 -6.73 9.48 -5.39
CA LEU A 149 -6.66 8.31 -6.27
C LEU A 149 -5.82 8.61 -7.52
N ASP A 150 -5.93 9.80 -8.11
CA ASP A 150 -5.09 10.24 -9.23
C ASP A 150 -3.60 10.22 -8.83
N ARG A 151 -3.25 10.87 -7.72
CA ARG A 151 -1.87 10.93 -7.22
C ARG A 151 -1.31 9.55 -6.88
N LEU A 152 -2.12 8.69 -6.27
CA LEU A 152 -1.74 7.30 -6.01
C LEU A 152 -1.45 6.56 -7.32
N ASN A 153 -2.34 6.66 -8.31
CA ASN A 153 -2.20 5.95 -9.58
C ASN A 153 -0.99 6.45 -10.38
N ARG A 154 -0.79 7.77 -10.49
CA ARG A 154 0.38 8.34 -11.18
C ARG A 154 1.68 7.79 -10.59
N SER A 155 1.81 7.80 -9.26
CA SER A 155 3.00 7.29 -8.60
C SER A 155 3.16 5.76 -8.68
N TYR A 156 2.13 5.00 -8.34
CA TYR A 156 2.26 3.56 -8.09
C TYR A 156 1.75 2.67 -9.22
N ARG A 157 0.99 3.18 -10.18
CA ARG A 157 0.56 2.42 -11.36
C ARG A 157 1.35 2.87 -12.60
N GLU A 158 1.54 4.16 -12.78
CA GLU A 158 2.18 4.72 -13.99
C GLU A 158 3.69 4.91 -13.81
N GLY A 159 4.18 4.88 -12.57
CA GLY A 159 5.60 5.12 -12.26
C GLY A 159 6.02 6.59 -12.43
N GLU A 160 5.05 7.51 -12.51
CA GLU A 160 5.25 8.95 -12.56
C GLU A 160 5.39 9.50 -11.12
N TRP A 161 6.62 9.50 -10.62
CA TRP A 161 6.92 10.08 -9.31
C TRP A 161 6.79 11.61 -9.35
N HIS A 162 6.02 12.16 -8.42
CA HIS A 162 5.77 13.59 -8.26
C HIS A 162 5.79 14.01 -6.78
N ASP A 163 5.91 15.31 -6.53
CA ASP A 163 6.00 15.89 -5.17
C ASP A 163 4.63 16.10 -4.50
N GLU A 164 3.53 15.83 -5.21
CA GLU A 164 2.19 15.93 -4.61
C GLU A 164 1.94 14.83 -3.58
N VAL A 165 1.46 15.22 -2.39
CA VAL A 165 1.22 14.32 -1.26
C VAL A 165 0.07 13.35 -1.56
N LYS A 166 0.31 12.08 -1.24
CA LYS A 166 -0.56 10.91 -1.49
C LYS A 166 -0.42 9.93 -0.33
N ILE A 167 -1.23 8.86 -0.29
CA ILE A 167 -1.13 7.83 0.74
C ILE A 167 -1.02 6.46 0.08
N PRO A 168 0.08 5.71 0.30
CA PRO A 168 1.27 6.10 1.06
C PRO A 168 2.14 7.12 0.30
N ASP A 169 2.78 8.06 0.99
CA ASP A 169 3.79 8.94 0.35
C ASP A 169 5.20 8.36 0.44
N HIS A 170 5.47 7.56 1.48
CA HIS A 170 6.75 6.90 1.73
C HIS A 170 6.55 5.48 2.28
N PRO A 171 7.58 4.60 2.24
CA PRO A 171 7.43 3.18 2.59
C PRO A 171 7.01 2.89 4.04
N HIS A 172 7.26 3.82 4.96
CA HIS A 172 6.87 3.69 6.37
C HIS A 172 5.64 4.57 6.71
N CYS A 173 4.92 5.07 5.71
CA CYS A 173 3.68 5.80 5.92
C CYS A 173 2.69 4.89 6.65
N THR A 174 2.15 5.38 7.77
CA THR A 174 1.18 4.63 8.58
C THR A 174 -0.25 5.07 8.33
N HIS A 175 -0.46 6.16 7.58
CA HIS A 175 -1.80 6.68 7.28
C HIS A 175 -2.59 5.74 6.38
N THR A 176 -3.89 5.74 6.62
CA THR A 176 -4.91 5.07 5.82
C THR A 176 -5.99 6.08 5.42
N VAL A 177 -6.90 5.64 4.56
CA VAL A 177 -8.10 6.37 4.18
C VAL A 177 -9.31 5.69 4.83
N VAL A 178 -10.24 6.50 5.33
CA VAL A 178 -11.51 6.04 5.92
C VAL A 178 -12.67 6.90 5.38
N PRO A 179 -13.92 6.41 5.42
CA PRO A 179 -15.09 7.23 5.10
C PRO A 179 -15.11 8.51 5.93
N ASN A 180 -15.63 9.59 5.36
CA ASN A 180 -15.77 10.83 6.10
C ASN A 180 -16.78 10.67 7.26
N GLN A 181 -16.44 11.17 8.44
CA GLN A 181 -17.34 11.16 9.59
C GLN A 181 -18.23 12.41 9.52
N THR A 182 -19.31 12.36 8.74
CA THR A 182 -20.38 13.39 8.78
C THR A 182 -21.08 13.46 10.14
#